data_AF-A0A964BT29-F1
#
_entry.id   AF-A0A964BT29-F1
#
_cell.length_a   1.000
_cell.length_b   1.000
_cell.length_c   1.000
_cell.angle_alpha   90.00
_cell.angle_beta   90.00
_cell.angle_gamma   90.00
#
_symmetry.space_group_name_H-M   'P 1'
#
loop_
_entity.id
_entity.type
_entity.pdbx_description
1 polymer ?
#
loop_
_entity_poly.entity_id
_entity_poly.type
_entity_poly.pdbx_seq_one_letter_code
_entity_poly.pdbx_strand_id
1 'polypeptide(L)'
;MSGREKRIAKLNAVQEQRKQNCLVRTEKAIAEVKKKGQRLSFANIARAADVSVSYLYKYPEIKQRIQDLRREQERNGKPATPQPRSDKSSQVIINQLKERIKKLQTERDSLRRINER
;
A
#
# COMPACT_ATOMS: atom_id res chain seq x y z
N MET A 1 -3.29 -14.03 37.71
CA MET A 1 -3.55 -13.19 36.52
C MET A 1 -4.49 -12.04 36.86
N SER A 2 -3.92 -10.85 37.02
CA SER A 2 -4.63 -9.59 37.30
C SER A 2 -5.62 -9.23 36.17
N GLY A 3 -6.72 -8.55 36.49
CA GLY A 3 -7.71 -8.11 35.51
C GLY A 3 -7.17 -7.17 34.42
N ARG A 4 -6.00 -6.55 34.64
CA ARG A 4 -5.27 -5.78 33.62
C ARG A 4 -4.54 -6.69 32.63
N GLU A 5 -3.89 -7.73 33.12
CA GLU A 5 -3.17 -8.72 32.30
C GLU A 5 -4.13 -9.48 31.37
N LYS A 6 -5.30 -9.88 31.89
CA LYS A 6 -6.35 -10.52 31.09
C LYS A 6 -6.86 -9.63 29.95
N ARG A 7 -6.99 -8.31 30.20
CA ARG A 7 -7.39 -7.34 29.18
C ARG A 7 -6.32 -7.15 28.10
N ILE A 8 -5.04 -7.04 28.51
CA ILE A 8 -3.90 -6.93 27.58
C ILE A 8 -3.78 -8.19 26.71
N ALA A 9 -3.87 -9.37 27.32
CA ALA A 9 -3.82 -10.65 26.60
C ALA A 9 -4.94 -10.76 25.56
N LYS A 10 -6.17 -10.36 25.92
CA LYS A 10 -7.31 -10.36 24.98
C LYS A 10 -7.10 -9.39 23.81
N LEU A 11 -6.55 -8.20 24.07
CA LEU A 11 -6.23 -7.24 23.01
C LEU A 11 -5.15 -7.79 22.07
N ASN A 12 -4.09 -8.39 22.60
CA ASN A 12 -3.04 -9.00 21.79
C ASN A 12 -3.56 -10.16 20.94
N ALA A 13 -4.39 -11.03 21.50
CA ALA A 13 -5.00 -12.13 20.75
C ALA A 13 -5.87 -11.64 19.58
N VAL A 14 -6.64 -10.56 19.78
CA VAL A 14 -7.45 -9.96 18.70
C VAL A 14 -6.56 -9.36 17.62
N GLN A 15 -5.44 -8.73 17.97
CA GLN A 15 -4.49 -8.19 17.00
C GLN A 15 -3.82 -9.31 16.19
N GLU A 16 -3.43 -10.40 16.84
CA GLU A 16 -2.83 -11.56 16.17
C GLU A 16 -3.81 -12.24 15.22
N GLN A 17 -5.07 -12.41 15.65
CA GLN A 17 -6.11 -12.96 14.76
C GLN A 17 -6.33 -12.08 13.53
N ARG A 18 -6.34 -10.75 13.70
CA ARG A 18 -6.48 -9.81 12.57
C ARG A 18 -5.29 -9.89 11.63
N LYS A 19 -4.07 -10.04 12.17
CA LYS A 19 -2.84 -10.23 11.41
C LYS A 19 -2.92 -11.50 10.56
N GLN A 20 -3.27 -12.62 11.16
CA GLN A 20 -3.41 -13.91 10.47
C GLN A 20 -4.48 -13.86 9.38
N ASN A 21 -5.65 -13.28 9.67
CA ASN A 21 -6.71 -13.12 8.68
C ASN A 21 -6.24 -12.26 7.49
N CYS A 22 -5.48 -11.20 7.73
CA CYS A 22 -4.92 -10.39 6.66
C CYS A 22 -3.89 -11.16 5.83
N LEU A 23 -3.03 -11.96 6.46
CA LEU A 23 -2.06 -12.79 5.74
C LEU A 23 -2.77 -13.77 4.80
N VAL A 24 -3.79 -14.46 5.28
CA VAL A 24 -4.60 -15.40 4.47
C VAL A 24 -5.26 -14.67 3.30
N ARG A 25 -5.85 -13.49 3.54
CA ARG A 25 -6.46 -12.68 2.47
C ARG A 25 -5.43 -12.20 1.44
N THR A 26 -4.25 -11.80 1.91
CA THR A 26 -3.16 -11.32 1.04
C THR A 26 -2.63 -12.44 0.16
N GLU A 27 -2.45 -13.65 0.68
CA GLU A 27 -1.98 -14.80 -0.11
C GLU A 27 -3.04 -15.21 -1.16
N LYS A 28 -4.33 -15.22 -0.79
CA LYS A 28 -5.43 -15.44 -1.74
C LYS A 28 -5.43 -14.38 -2.86
N ALA A 29 -5.27 -13.11 -2.49
CA ALA A 29 -5.22 -12.00 -3.44
C ALA A 29 -4.03 -12.11 -4.40
N ILE A 30 -2.86 -12.49 -3.89
CA ILE A 30 -1.67 -12.78 -4.72
C ILE A 30 -1.98 -13.87 -5.74
N ALA A 31 -2.59 -14.98 -5.31
CA ALA A 31 -2.97 -16.08 -6.20
C ALA A 31 -3.95 -15.62 -7.29
N GLU A 32 -4.95 -14.80 -6.93
CA GLU A 32 -5.88 -14.23 -7.91
C GLU A 32 -5.20 -13.28 -8.91
N VAL A 33 -4.35 -12.37 -8.43
CA VAL A 33 -3.63 -11.41 -9.29
C VAL A 33 -2.70 -12.16 -10.24
N LYS A 34 -2.04 -13.23 -9.76
CA LYS A 34 -1.21 -14.12 -10.57
C LYS A 34 -2.04 -14.86 -11.63
N LYS A 35 -3.21 -15.42 -11.26
CA LYS A 35 -4.13 -16.08 -12.21
C LYS A 35 -4.64 -15.12 -13.29
N LYS A 36 -4.90 -13.86 -12.92
CA LYS A 36 -5.32 -12.80 -13.85
C LYS A 36 -4.19 -12.28 -14.75
N GLY A 37 -2.96 -12.79 -14.62
CA GLY A 37 -1.80 -12.32 -15.38
C GLY A 37 -1.39 -10.87 -15.07
N GLN A 38 -1.91 -10.30 -13.99
CA GLN A 38 -1.67 -8.92 -13.62
C GLN A 38 -0.32 -8.76 -12.92
N ARG A 39 0.21 -7.54 -12.90
CA ARG A 39 1.44 -7.25 -12.15
C ARG A 39 1.16 -7.36 -10.65
N LEU A 40 1.97 -8.12 -9.92
CA LEU A 40 1.99 -8.16 -8.46
C LEU A 40 2.53 -6.84 -7.89
N SER A 41 1.70 -5.79 -7.97
CA SER A 41 1.94 -4.49 -7.33
C SER A 41 1.18 -4.40 -6.02
N PHE A 42 1.70 -3.62 -5.08
CA PHE A 42 1.02 -3.36 -3.80
C PHE A 42 -0.41 -2.83 -3.98
N ALA A 43 -0.65 -2.00 -5.01
CA ALA A 43 -1.99 -1.48 -5.30
C ALA A 43 -2.96 -2.57 -5.77
N ASN A 44 -2.51 -3.49 -6.63
CA ASN A 44 -3.35 -4.58 -7.12
C ASN A 44 -3.65 -5.59 -6.04
N ILE A 45 -2.65 -5.92 -5.22
CA ILE A 45 -2.81 -6.84 -4.09
C ILE A 45 -3.71 -6.23 -3.03
N ALA A 46 -3.55 -4.94 -2.70
CA ALA A 46 -4.43 -4.22 -1.78
C ALA A 46 -5.90 -4.26 -2.25
N ARG A 47 -6.14 -3.99 -3.53
CA ARG A 47 -7.48 -4.03 -4.13
C ARG A 47 -8.08 -5.44 -4.09
N ALA A 48 -7.28 -6.47 -4.38
CA ALA A 48 -7.74 -7.86 -4.40
C ALA A 48 -7.93 -8.46 -2.99
N ALA A 49 -7.09 -8.05 -2.01
CA ALA A 49 -7.20 -8.50 -0.63
C ALA A 49 -8.22 -7.68 0.18
N ASP A 50 -8.74 -6.58 -0.38
CA ASP A 50 -9.60 -5.60 0.30
C ASP A 50 -8.96 -5.09 1.61
N VAL A 51 -7.72 -4.63 1.48
CA VAL A 51 -6.94 -4.01 2.56
C VAL A 51 -6.29 -2.73 2.06
N SER A 52 -5.99 -1.80 2.97
CA SER A 52 -5.31 -0.57 2.57
C SER A 52 -3.84 -0.83 2.24
N VAL A 53 -3.30 -0.04 1.31
CA VAL A 53 -1.86 -0.09 0.96
C VAL A 53 -1.00 0.18 2.20
N SER A 54 -1.41 1.11 3.05
CA SER A 54 -0.73 1.41 4.32
C SER A 54 -0.69 0.19 5.26
N TYR A 55 -1.72 -0.66 5.25
CA TYR A 55 -1.72 -1.89 6.05
C TYR A 55 -0.68 -2.90 5.53
N LEU A 56 -0.50 -3.03 4.21
CA LEU A 56 0.55 -3.88 3.64
C LEU A 56 1.96 -3.40 4.02
N TYR A 57 2.15 -2.08 4.19
CA TYR A 57 3.42 -1.52 4.65
C TYR A 57 3.63 -1.61 6.16
N LYS A 58 2.56 -1.74 6.95
CA LYS A 58 2.64 -1.86 8.41
C LYS A 58 3.42 -3.10 8.85
N TYR A 59 3.34 -4.19 8.07
CA TYR A 59 4.00 -5.46 8.39
C TYR A 59 5.13 -5.74 7.38
N PRO A 60 6.40 -5.69 7.80
CA PRO A 60 7.54 -5.84 6.89
C PRO A 60 7.59 -7.22 6.22
N GLU A 61 7.12 -8.26 6.90
CA GLU A 61 6.96 -9.62 6.37
C GLU A 61 6.04 -9.66 5.12
N ILE A 62 4.93 -8.91 5.12
CA ILE A 62 4.01 -8.82 3.98
C ILE A 62 4.70 -8.10 2.81
N LYS A 63 5.42 -7.01 3.11
CA LYS A 63 6.19 -6.25 2.13
C LYS A 63 7.25 -7.12 1.46
N GLN A 64 8.02 -7.88 2.24
CA GLN A 64 9.06 -8.77 1.72
C GLN A 64 8.45 -9.84 0.83
N ARG A 65 7.38 -10.52 1.28
CA ARG A 65 6.69 -11.55 0.50
C ARG A 65 6.24 -11.03 -0.87
N ILE A 66 5.63 -9.84 -0.92
CA ILE A 66 5.18 -9.22 -2.18
C ILE A 66 6.37 -8.89 -3.09
N GLN A 67 7.48 -8.42 -2.54
CA GLN A 67 8.69 -8.12 -3.31
C GLN A 67 9.35 -9.38 -3.87
N ASP A 68 9.41 -10.46 -3.10
CA ASP A 68 9.97 -11.74 -3.54
C ASP A 68 9.16 -12.31 -4.72
N LEU A 69 7.85 -12.35 -4.58
CA LEU A 69 6.95 -12.82 -5.63
C LEU A 69 7.02 -11.96 -6.90
N ARG A 70 7.20 -10.64 -6.74
CA ARG A 70 7.41 -9.75 -7.88
C ARG A 70 8.74 -10.05 -8.60
N ARG A 71 9.82 -10.27 -7.84
CA ARG A 71 11.12 -10.69 -8.42
C ARG A 71 11.01 -12.03 -9.14
N GLU A 72 10.29 -12.99 -8.57
CA GLU A 72 10.01 -14.27 -9.22
C GLU A 72 9.21 -14.11 -10.52
N GLN A 73 8.20 -13.22 -10.52
CA GLN A 73 7.42 -12.90 -11.73
C GLN A 73 8.30 -12.26 -12.82
N GLU A 74 9.20 -11.36 -12.44
CA GLU A 74 10.14 -10.69 -13.35
C GLU A 74 11.21 -11.68 -13.90
N ARG A 75 11.70 -12.62 -13.08
CA ARG A 75 12.63 -13.68 -13.50
C ARG A 75 11.98 -14.68 -14.47
N ASN A 76 10.72 -15.02 -14.26
CA ASN A 76 10.00 -16.01 -15.08
C ASN A 76 9.54 -15.49 -16.45
N GLY A 77 9.99 -14.30 -16.87
CA GLY A 77 9.89 -13.81 -18.26
C GLY A 77 8.48 -13.58 -18.80
N LYS A 78 7.41 -13.81 -18.03
CA LYS A 78 6.04 -13.47 -18.46
C LYS A 78 5.86 -11.97 -18.33
N PRO A 79 5.72 -11.21 -19.44
CA PRO A 79 5.38 -9.81 -19.34
C PRO A 79 4.03 -9.74 -18.64
N ALA A 80 4.02 -9.19 -17.42
CA ALA A 80 2.77 -8.79 -16.80
C ALA A 80 2.07 -7.87 -17.80
N THR A 81 0.91 -8.26 -18.30
CA THR A 81 0.14 -7.42 -19.22
C THR A 81 0.01 -6.04 -18.56
N PRO A 82 0.48 -4.96 -19.22
CA PRO A 82 0.34 -3.62 -18.66
C PRO A 82 -1.15 -3.41 -18.41
N GLN A 83 -1.54 -3.28 -17.15
CA GLN A 83 -2.88 -2.84 -16.85
C GLN A 83 -3.03 -1.44 -17.42
N PRO A 84 -4.09 -1.15 -18.20
CA PRO A 84 -4.45 0.23 -18.45
C PRO A 84 -4.74 0.84 -17.08
N ARG A 85 -3.83 1.71 -16.63
CA ARG A 85 -4.09 2.58 -15.49
C ARG A 85 -5.32 3.38 -15.92
N SER A 86 -6.45 3.21 -15.23
CA SER A 86 -7.64 4.01 -15.53
C SER A 86 -7.21 5.47 -15.54
N ASP A 87 -7.33 6.13 -16.69
CA ASP A 87 -6.80 7.48 -16.95
C ASP A 87 -7.21 8.46 -15.84
N LYS A 88 -8.44 8.27 -15.34
CA LYS A 88 -9.03 8.99 -14.20
C LYS A 88 -8.18 8.93 -12.93
N SER A 89 -7.61 7.78 -12.59
CA SER A 89 -6.80 7.60 -11.37
C SER A 89 -5.44 8.30 -11.47
N SER A 90 -4.84 8.32 -12.67
CA SER A 90 -3.62 9.08 -12.94
C SER A 90 -3.90 10.58 -12.85
N GLN A 91 -5.02 11.02 -13.43
CA GLN A 91 -5.40 12.42 -13.46
C GLN A 91 -5.65 13.00 -12.07
N VAL A 92 -6.28 12.24 -11.17
CA VAL A 92 -6.51 12.67 -9.77
C VAL A 92 -5.19 12.88 -9.03
N ILE A 93 -4.23 11.95 -9.18
CA ILE A 93 -2.91 12.07 -8.54
C ILE A 93 -2.14 13.26 -9.12
N ILE A 94 -2.15 13.46 -10.44
CA ILE A 94 -1.51 14.59 -11.10
C ILE A 94 -2.09 15.91 -10.59
N ASN A 95 -3.41 16.00 -10.46
CA ASN A 95 -4.07 17.21 -9.98
C ASN A 95 -3.71 17.49 -8.51
N GLN A 96 -3.71 16.47 -7.65
CA GLN A 96 -3.30 16.63 -6.25
C GLN A 96 -1.83 17.08 -6.10
N LEU A 97 -0.93 16.52 -6.92
CA LEU A 97 0.48 16.92 -6.93
C LEU A 97 0.67 18.35 -7.43
N LYS A 98 -0.06 18.76 -8.48
CA LYS A 98 -0.05 20.15 -8.98
C LYS A 98 -0.51 21.14 -7.90
N GLU A 99 -1.59 20.83 -7.19
CA GLU A 99 -2.09 21.66 -6.08
C GLU A 99 -1.07 21.77 -4.95
N ARG A 100 -0.38 20.68 -4.61
CA ARG A 100 0.67 20.70 -3.59
C ARG A 100 1.85 21.58 -4.00
N ILE A 101 2.30 21.49 -5.25
CA ILE A 101 3.37 22.34 -5.80
C ILE A 101 2.98 23.81 -5.74
N LYS A 102 1.76 24.16 -6.15
CA LYS A 102 1.28 25.54 -6.14
C LYS A 102 1.24 26.14 -4.73
N LYS A 103 0.77 25.36 -3.75
CA LYS A 103 0.79 25.79 -2.33
C LYS A 103 2.20 26.03 -1.83
N LEU A 104 3.11 25.09 -2.08
CA LEU A 104 4.51 25.20 -1.66
C LEU A 104 5.23 26.38 -2.33
N GLN A 105 4.94 26.67 -3.61
CA GLN A 105 5.48 27.84 -4.30
C GLN A 105 4.98 29.14 -3.70
N THR A 106 3.68 29.22 -3.41
CA THR A 106 3.07 30.41 -2.79
C THR A 106 3.66 30.66 -1.40
N GLU A 107 3.82 29.59 -0.61
CA GLU A 107 4.43 29.64 0.71
C GLU A 107 5.89 30.10 0.63
N ARG A 108 6.68 29.52 -0.28
CA ARG A 108 8.07 29.97 -0.56
C ARG A 108 8.12 31.46 -0.91
N ASP A 109 7.22 31.93 -1.75
CA ASP A 109 7.22 33.33 -2.21
C ASP A 109 6.83 34.29 -1.11
N SER A 110 5.86 33.92 -0.27
CA SER A 110 5.51 34.70 0.92
C SER A 110 6.67 34.78 1.92
N LEU A 111 7.37 33.67 2.17
CA LEU A 111 8.53 33.62 3.06
C LEU A 111 9.70 34.44 2.50
N ARG A 112 9.95 34.40 1.19
CA ARG A 112 10.99 35.26 0.57
C ARG A 112 10.67 36.75 0.73
N ARG A 113 9.43 37.16 0.47
CA ARG A 113 9.01 38.57 0.63
C ARG A 113 9.09 39.07 2.07
N ILE A 114 8.89 38.18 3.04
CA ILE A 114 9.02 38.52 4.46
C ILE A 114 10.50 38.67 4.85
N ASN A 115 11.37 37.82 4.32
CA ASN A 115 12.82 37.90 4.60
C ASN A 115 13.55 39.01 3.81
N GLU A 116 12.94 39.55 2.75
CA GLU A 116 13.46 40.67 1.95
C GLU A 116 13.00 42.05 2.50
N ARG A 117 12.24 42.09 3.59
CA ARG A 117 11.89 43.30 4.35
C ARG A 117 12.66 43.36 5.67
#